data_AF-A0A975GF74-F1
#
_entry.id   AF-A0A975GF74-F1
#
_cell.length_a   1.000
_cell.length_b   1.000
_cell.length_c   1.000
_cell.angle_alpha   90.00
_cell.angle_beta   90.00
_cell.angle_gamma   90.00
#
_symmetry.space_group_name_H-M   'P 1'
#
loop_
_entity.id
_entity.type
_entity.pdbx_description
1 polymer ?
#
loop_
_entity_poly.entity_id
_entity_poly.type
_entity_poly.pdbx_seq_one_letter_code
_entity_poly.pdbx_strand_id
1 'polypeptide(L)'
;MHEDKILPVEEMVAWEEFTGRVEILRELDSWIKNIQRRASPSTALIAPRRMGKTVLLDRLVNTVFFKPEYKVAPFYFKVKREHTTLRKFLLEYATTFFRQYLAYCVQDPFMYLNAEIKLEELLECPSEHKAVTLAKDFIKSFLNRYYDTKYDHPKYDDSRNHWDAFIRTPENLASFSGTRVAVIIDEFQDMKFYIHDVPESDLDGIMEKRRINPDMVGTNLTATYDRQSQSKKAPMLVSGSAVTLIFRTVMGGPLGGRFGFTYLKPISIPDGASLLQTLLPLYAPKRRITPEMALYASTQVTGHPYYLYCIATSVHEGEIFETKDAVDSVISYEIQQGKIYGFWQTHFEDNRKYINADNDEELGKKIIYYFTKYNNQPVDTKEIAQKLNVSKKAVDEKIEKLYLADLVFRSRAKYYTFNDICLMRYIKFVYEQDIEDVEKIDLSQQNQYNNLKGRFLELIVQVTMMKFNNEILPGSFFGKTGEIKVPLFSNVDTKYAKGYKTNLYQIDVCARHYYEYYNFWICECKYTKTKMGIKQVEKLEQAAKALKQEAEDAGRAASKIQMWLVSTGGFTQEVLDYTAQREDIYVSDYEGINGIFRKFGGNYRIPLFVNQDGQDDKG
;
A
#
# COMPACT_ATOMS: atom_id res chain seq x y z
N MET A 1 -4.07 18.94 -13.86
CA MET A 1 -3.52 19.47 -15.12
C MET A 1 -2.18 18.81 -15.42
N HIS A 2 -2.24 17.63 -16.05
CA HIS A 2 -1.10 16.94 -16.66
C HIS A 2 -1.49 16.35 -18.03
N GLU A 3 -2.61 16.78 -18.61
CA GLU A 3 -3.33 16.09 -19.70
C GLU A 3 -2.58 16.02 -21.04
N ASP A 4 -1.46 16.73 -21.23
CA ASP A 4 -0.74 16.75 -22.51
C ASP A 4 0.58 15.94 -22.55
N LYS A 5 0.96 15.24 -21.47
CA LYS A 5 2.20 14.44 -21.47
C LYS A 5 1.90 12.97 -21.71
N ILE A 6 2.47 12.40 -22.77
CA ILE A 6 2.54 10.95 -22.98
C ILE A 6 3.31 10.34 -21.80
N LEU A 7 2.68 9.43 -21.08
CA LEU A 7 3.28 8.75 -19.92
C LEU A 7 4.13 7.55 -20.39
N PRO A 8 5.29 7.29 -19.76
CA PRO A 8 6.10 6.11 -20.03
C PRO A 8 5.37 4.79 -19.80
N VAL A 9 4.50 4.76 -18.78
CA VAL A 9 3.64 3.62 -18.46
C VAL A 9 2.20 4.10 -18.41
N GLU A 10 1.32 3.40 -19.11
CA GLU A 10 -0.12 3.61 -18.99
C GLU A 10 -0.57 3.16 -17.59
N GLU A 11 -1.15 4.09 -16.84
CA GLU A 11 -1.60 3.81 -15.48
C GLU A 11 -2.91 3.04 -15.50
N MET A 12 -3.02 2.02 -14.63
CA MET A 12 -4.24 1.19 -14.56
C MET A 12 -5.49 1.94 -14.09
N VAL A 13 -5.35 3.12 -13.50
CA VAL A 13 -6.46 3.96 -13.03
C VAL A 13 -6.26 5.39 -13.49
N ALA A 14 -7.36 6.11 -13.71
CA ALA A 14 -7.29 7.52 -14.05
C ALA A 14 -6.63 8.35 -12.94
N TRP A 15 -6.07 9.51 -13.30
CA TRP A 15 -5.39 10.41 -12.37
C TRP A 15 -6.25 10.74 -11.14
N GLU A 16 -7.54 11.00 -11.35
CA GLU A 16 -8.48 11.40 -10.30
C GLU A 16 -8.83 10.25 -9.34
N GLU A 17 -8.70 9.00 -9.78
CA GLU A 17 -9.00 7.81 -8.96
C GLU A 17 -7.85 7.45 -8.01
N PHE A 18 -6.67 8.04 -8.18
CA PHE A 18 -5.52 7.79 -7.33
C PHE A 18 -5.63 8.62 -6.03
N THR A 19 -6.08 7.97 -4.95
CA THR A 19 -6.27 8.63 -3.64
C THR A 19 -5.28 8.12 -2.58
N GLY A 20 -4.72 9.05 -1.81
CA GLY A 20 -3.82 8.74 -0.70
C GLY A 20 -2.41 8.32 -1.14
N ARG A 21 -1.77 7.41 -0.38
CA ARG A 21 -0.44 6.82 -0.68
C ARG A 21 0.75 7.78 -0.79
N VAL A 22 0.56 9.07 -0.50
CA VAL A 22 1.58 10.12 -0.63
C VAL A 22 2.87 9.78 0.09
N GLU A 23 2.77 9.26 1.31
CA GLU A 23 3.93 8.87 2.13
C GLU A 23 4.78 7.78 1.48
N ILE A 24 4.11 6.75 0.96
CA ILE A 24 4.80 5.62 0.32
C ILE A 24 5.47 6.08 -0.98
N LEU A 25 4.78 6.92 -1.78
CA LEU A 25 5.39 7.52 -2.97
C LEU A 25 6.60 8.39 -2.63
N ARG A 26 6.52 9.17 -1.55
CA ARG A 26 7.63 10.02 -1.06
C ARG A 26 8.82 9.17 -0.61
N GLU A 27 8.58 8.09 0.13
CA GLU A 27 9.61 7.13 0.52
C GLU A 27 10.27 6.47 -0.70
N LEU A 28 9.49 6.05 -1.69
CA LEU A 28 9.99 5.41 -2.90
C LEU A 28 10.73 6.39 -3.83
N ASP A 29 10.28 7.64 -3.95
CA ASP A 29 11.00 8.70 -4.68
C ASP A 29 12.36 8.99 -4.02
N SER A 30 12.39 9.10 -2.69
CA SER A 30 13.62 9.24 -1.92
C SER A 30 14.54 8.02 -2.08
N TRP A 31 13.96 6.81 -2.05
CA TRP A 31 14.69 5.57 -2.32
C TRP A 31 15.38 5.62 -3.69
N ILE A 32 14.66 5.99 -4.76
CA ILE A 32 15.24 6.12 -6.10
C ILE A 32 16.33 7.18 -6.15
N LYS A 33 16.06 8.39 -5.65
CA LYS A 33 17.03 9.50 -5.64
C LYS A 33 18.35 9.09 -4.97
N ASN A 34 18.28 8.30 -3.91
CA ASN A 34 19.43 7.84 -3.16
C ASN A 34 20.22 6.69 -3.82
N ILE A 35 19.68 6.04 -4.87
CA ILE A 35 20.40 5.04 -5.67
C ILE A 35 21.65 5.66 -6.31
N GLN A 36 21.57 6.92 -6.74
CA GLN A 36 22.70 7.62 -7.36
C GLN A 36 23.93 7.65 -6.44
N ARG A 37 23.69 7.78 -5.13
CA ARG A 37 24.71 7.77 -4.06
C ARG A 37 25.03 6.39 -3.53
N ARG A 38 24.45 5.32 -4.10
CA ARG A 38 24.62 3.92 -3.67
C ARG A 38 24.16 3.68 -2.22
N ALA A 39 23.19 4.48 -1.75
CA ALA A 39 22.71 4.45 -0.37
C ALA A 39 21.44 3.61 -0.20
N SER A 40 20.75 3.29 -1.29
CA SER A 40 19.48 2.54 -1.26
C SER A 40 19.72 1.03 -1.46
N PRO A 41 19.32 0.18 -0.50
CA PRO A 41 19.30 -1.27 -0.69
C PRO A 41 18.06 -1.71 -1.47
N SER A 42 18.01 -2.97 -1.91
CA SER A 42 16.77 -3.50 -2.49
C SER A 42 15.64 -3.59 -1.47
N THR A 43 14.39 -3.43 -1.91
CA THR A 43 13.20 -3.44 -1.05
C THR A 43 12.02 -4.13 -1.74
N ALA A 44 11.09 -4.65 -0.94
CA ALA A 44 9.90 -5.35 -1.40
C ALA A 44 8.62 -4.64 -0.94
N LEU A 45 7.68 -4.46 -1.86
CA LEU A 45 6.32 -3.98 -1.61
C LEU A 45 5.35 -5.17 -1.67
N ILE A 46 4.84 -5.58 -0.51
CA ILE A 46 4.03 -6.80 -0.40
C ILE A 46 2.67 -6.45 0.16
N ALA A 47 1.63 -7.01 -0.45
CA ALA A 47 0.26 -6.97 0.04
C ALA A 47 -0.61 -7.90 -0.77
N PRO A 48 -1.78 -8.32 -0.26
CA PRO A 48 -2.76 -9.07 -1.03
C PRO A 48 -3.10 -8.43 -2.38
N ARG A 49 -3.75 -9.23 -3.24
CA ARG A 49 -4.30 -8.74 -4.52
C ARG A 49 -5.23 -7.55 -4.25
N ARG A 50 -5.34 -6.66 -5.25
CA ARG A 50 -6.30 -5.53 -5.24
C ARG A 50 -6.06 -4.41 -4.20
N MET A 51 -4.88 -4.37 -3.56
CA MET A 51 -4.47 -3.26 -2.65
C MET A 51 -3.88 -2.02 -3.35
N GLY A 52 -3.72 -2.05 -4.68
CA GLY A 52 -3.19 -0.92 -5.47
C GLY A 52 -1.66 -0.89 -5.64
N LYS A 53 -0.97 -2.05 -5.55
CA LYS A 53 0.49 -2.14 -5.73
C LYS A 53 0.93 -1.70 -7.14
N THR A 54 0.36 -2.30 -8.19
CA THR A 54 0.69 -1.97 -9.59
C THR A 54 0.44 -0.50 -9.87
N VAL A 55 -0.73 0.03 -9.50
CA VAL A 55 -1.07 1.45 -9.63
C VAL A 55 -0.03 2.37 -8.98
N LEU A 56 0.47 2.00 -7.79
CA LEU A 56 1.53 2.75 -7.11
C LEU A 56 2.87 2.70 -7.86
N LEU A 57 3.22 1.55 -8.45
CA LEU A 57 4.44 1.40 -9.25
C LEU A 57 4.36 2.15 -10.58
N ASP A 58 3.22 2.11 -11.27
CA ASP A 58 2.99 2.87 -12.51
C ASP A 58 3.23 4.37 -12.26
N ARG A 59 2.59 4.90 -11.20
CA ARG A 59 2.75 6.29 -10.76
C ARG A 59 4.19 6.64 -10.42
N LEU A 60 4.90 5.75 -9.72
CA LEU A 60 6.32 5.94 -9.38
C LEU A 60 7.19 6.04 -10.63
N VAL A 61 7.03 5.10 -11.57
CA VAL A 61 7.80 5.06 -12.82
C VAL A 61 7.56 6.33 -13.63
N ASN A 62 6.30 6.72 -13.81
CA ASN A 62 5.91 7.94 -14.52
C ASN A 62 6.52 9.19 -13.86
N THR A 63 6.51 9.25 -12.53
CA THR A 63 7.09 10.38 -11.78
C THR A 63 8.60 10.46 -11.92
N VAL A 64 9.30 9.33 -11.86
CA VAL A 64 10.77 9.25 -11.84
C VAL A 64 11.38 9.40 -13.22
N PHE A 65 10.72 8.88 -14.25
CA PHE A 65 11.20 8.95 -15.63
C PHE A 65 11.50 10.40 -16.04
N PHE A 66 10.62 11.33 -15.68
CA PHE A 66 10.75 12.77 -15.94
C PHE A 66 11.67 13.51 -14.97
N LYS A 67 12.50 12.79 -14.19
CA LYS A 67 13.53 13.36 -13.31
C LYS A 67 14.94 12.92 -13.76
N PRO A 68 15.42 13.36 -14.94
CA PRO A 68 16.75 13.01 -15.44
C PRO A 68 17.88 13.47 -14.49
N GLU A 69 17.64 14.49 -13.65
CA GLU A 69 18.58 14.95 -12.64
C GLU A 69 18.90 13.90 -11.56
N TYR A 70 18.04 12.89 -11.38
CA TYR A 70 18.32 11.77 -10.49
C TYR A 70 19.44 10.88 -11.06
N LYS A 71 19.60 10.82 -12.40
CA LYS A 71 20.51 9.91 -13.10
C LYS A 71 20.27 8.44 -12.74
N VAL A 72 19.00 8.07 -12.57
CA VAL A 72 18.55 6.71 -12.26
C VAL A 72 17.43 6.35 -13.23
N ALA A 73 17.72 5.45 -14.17
CA ALA A 73 16.75 4.95 -15.11
C ALA A 73 15.79 3.97 -14.40
N PRO A 74 14.46 4.21 -14.39
CA PRO A 74 13.52 3.19 -13.94
C PRO A 74 13.46 2.09 -15.01
N PHE A 75 13.77 0.86 -14.62
CA PHE A 75 13.50 -0.32 -15.43
C PHE A 75 12.30 -1.02 -14.83
N TYR A 76 11.14 -0.90 -15.47
CA TYR A 76 9.87 -1.45 -15.01
C TYR A 76 9.47 -2.68 -15.83
N PHE A 77 9.38 -3.84 -15.17
CA PHE A 77 9.00 -5.09 -15.79
C PHE A 77 7.83 -5.74 -15.04
N LYS A 78 6.71 -5.96 -15.73
CA LYS A 78 5.55 -6.67 -15.20
C LYS A 78 5.58 -8.12 -15.65
N VAL A 79 5.68 -9.03 -14.69
CA VAL A 79 5.74 -10.47 -14.99
C VAL A 79 4.36 -10.93 -15.47
N LYS A 80 4.30 -11.53 -16.66
CA LYS A 80 3.08 -12.11 -17.23
C LYS A 80 2.82 -13.49 -16.63
N ARG A 81 1.53 -13.83 -16.45
CA ARG A 81 1.08 -15.17 -16.04
C ARG A 81 0.88 -16.09 -17.25
N GLU A 82 1.84 -16.07 -18.15
CA GLU A 82 1.80 -16.77 -19.44
C GLU A 82 3.01 -17.68 -19.54
N HIS A 83 2.77 -18.93 -19.93
CA HIS A 83 3.85 -19.90 -20.10
C HIS A 83 4.77 -19.49 -21.24
N THR A 84 6.07 -19.45 -20.97
CA THR A 84 7.09 -19.11 -21.97
C THR A 84 8.38 -19.89 -21.72
N THR A 85 9.20 -20.01 -22.76
CA THR A 85 10.54 -20.58 -22.65
C THR A 85 11.51 -19.54 -22.07
N LEU A 86 12.55 -20.00 -21.36
CA LEU A 86 13.60 -19.13 -20.81
C LEU A 86 14.26 -18.29 -21.91
N ARG A 87 14.45 -18.86 -23.11
CA ARG A 87 15.02 -18.18 -24.26
C ARG A 87 14.16 -17.01 -24.76
N LYS A 88 12.84 -17.19 -24.84
CA LYS A 88 11.89 -16.12 -25.22
C LYS A 88 11.81 -15.05 -24.14
N PHE A 89 11.67 -15.48 -22.87
CA PHE A 89 11.64 -14.58 -21.73
C PHE A 89 12.91 -13.71 -21.64
N LEU A 90 14.09 -14.31 -21.85
CA LEU A 90 15.36 -13.60 -21.86
C LEU A 90 15.37 -12.47 -22.90
N LEU A 91 14.88 -12.74 -24.11
CA LEU A 91 14.80 -11.72 -25.17
C LEU A 91 13.82 -10.61 -24.80
N GLU A 92 12.61 -10.96 -24.33
CA GLU A 92 11.61 -9.98 -23.90
C GLU A 92 12.15 -9.08 -22.77
N TYR A 93 12.79 -9.68 -21.76
CA TYR A 93 13.36 -8.98 -20.63
C TYR A 93 14.52 -8.07 -21.05
N ALA A 94 15.39 -8.55 -21.95
CA ALA A 94 16.50 -7.76 -22.48
C ALA A 94 16.04 -6.59 -23.34
N THR A 95 15.12 -6.82 -24.28
CA THR A 95 14.52 -5.78 -25.13
C THR A 95 13.84 -4.71 -24.27
N THR A 96 13.05 -5.13 -23.28
CA THR A 96 12.36 -4.19 -22.38
C THR A 96 13.36 -3.35 -21.59
N PHE A 97 14.40 -3.97 -21.01
CA PHE A 97 15.43 -3.24 -20.27
C PHE A 97 16.12 -2.19 -21.14
N PHE A 98 16.66 -2.59 -22.29
CA PHE A 98 17.41 -1.67 -23.14
C PHE A 98 16.53 -0.57 -23.71
N ARG A 99 15.31 -0.90 -24.15
CA ARG A 99 14.34 0.09 -24.62
C ARG A 99 14.07 1.15 -23.57
N GLN A 100 13.70 0.74 -22.36
CA GLN A 100 13.37 1.65 -21.26
C GLN A 100 14.59 2.46 -20.80
N TYR A 101 15.77 1.85 -20.75
CA TYR A 101 17.01 2.53 -20.38
C TYR A 101 17.40 3.61 -21.40
N LEU A 102 17.35 3.28 -22.69
CA LEU A 102 17.64 4.22 -23.78
C LEU A 102 16.62 5.35 -23.80
N ALA A 103 15.32 5.01 -23.72
CA ALA A 103 14.22 5.95 -23.63
C ALA A 103 14.40 6.95 -22.48
N TYR A 104 14.82 6.50 -21.30
CA TYR A 104 15.15 7.39 -20.19
C TYR A 104 16.33 8.31 -20.51
N CYS A 105 17.39 7.79 -21.13
CA CYS A 105 18.58 8.58 -21.48
C CYS A 105 18.27 9.68 -22.49
N VAL A 106 17.36 9.45 -23.43
CA VAL A 106 16.92 10.44 -24.44
C VAL A 106 15.64 11.18 -24.05
N GLN A 107 15.06 10.85 -22.88
CA GLN A 107 13.79 11.38 -22.37
C GLN A 107 12.61 11.21 -23.36
N ASP A 108 12.52 10.04 -23.99
CA ASP A 108 11.45 9.69 -24.93
C ASP A 108 10.43 8.72 -24.29
N PRO A 109 9.28 9.21 -23.81
CA PRO A 109 8.26 8.36 -23.19
C PRO A 109 7.58 7.41 -24.20
N PHE A 110 7.52 7.76 -25.49
CA PHE A 110 6.92 6.91 -26.51
C PHE A 110 7.80 5.67 -26.76
N MET A 111 9.11 5.87 -26.87
CA MET A 111 10.07 4.78 -26.94
C MET A 111 9.99 3.87 -25.71
N TYR A 112 9.80 4.43 -24.51
CA TYR A 112 9.68 3.63 -23.28
C TYR A 112 8.49 2.65 -23.35
N LEU A 113 7.31 3.18 -23.74
CA LEU A 113 6.03 2.46 -23.80
C LEU A 113 5.97 1.44 -24.95
N ASN A 114 6.57 1.75 -26.10
CA ASN A 114 6.37 0.99 -27.33
C ASN A 114 6.92 -0.45 -27.26
N ALA A 115 6.03 -1.41 -27.04
CA ALA A 115 6.37 -2.82 -26.92
C ALA A 115 6.85 -3.48 -28.24
N GLU A 116 6.57 -2.86 -29.38
CA GLU A 116 6.84 -3.41 -30.71
C GLU A 116 8.30 -3.19 -31.17
N ILE A 117 9.02 -2.27 -30.54
CA ILE A 117 10.42 -1.99 -30.90
C ILE A 117 11.28 -3.22 -30.62
N LYS A 118 11.90 -3.75 -31.67
CA LYS A 118 12.83 -4.89 -31.57
C LYS A 118 14.19 -4.44 -31.04
N LEU A 119 14.91 -5.39 -30.46
CA LEU A 119 16.21 -5.12 -29.84
C LEU A 119 17.24 -4.58 -30.84
N GLU A 120 17.21 -5.06 -32.09
CA GLU A 120 18.07 -4.63 -33.17
C GLU A 120 17.83 -3.16 -33.55
N GLU A 121 16.56 -2.74 -33.57
CA GLU A 121 16.17 -1.37 -33.92
C GLU A 121 16.70 -0.34 -32.92
N LEU A 122 16.92 -0.74 -31.67
CA LEU A 122 17.51 0.11 -30.62
C LEU A 122 18.96 0.54 -30.94
N LEU A 123 19.66 -0.19 -31.82
CA LEU A 123 21.01 0.19 -32.27
C LEU A 123 21.01 1.48 -33.10
N GLU A 124 19.89 1.82 -33.72
CA GLU A 124 19.71 3.02 -34.56
C GLU A 124 19.34 4.26 -33.75
N CYS A 125 19.16 4.16 -32.43
CA CYS A 125 18.79 5.29 -31.56
C CYS A 125 19.73 6.50 -31.75
N PRO A 126 19.28 7.65 -32.27
CA PRO A 126 20.16 8.75 -32.69
C PRO A 126 20.61 9.60 -31.50
N SER A 127 21.54 9.09 -30.70
CA SER A 127 22.12 9.81 -29.56
C SER A 127 23.59 9.48 -29.36
N GLU A 128 24.40 10.52 -29.15
CA GLU A 128 25.81 10.42 -28.78
C GLU A 128 26.02 10.37 -27.26
N HIS A 129 24.95 10.35 -26.46
CA HIS A 129 25.05 10.26 -25.01
C HIS A 129 25.86 9.01 -24.62
N LYS A 130 26.86 9.16 -23.75
CA LYS A 130 27.77 8.07 -23.35
C LYS A 130 27.02 6.82 -22.89
N ALA A 131 25.94 6.99 -22.12
CA ALA A 131 25.12 5.87 -21.65
C ALA A 131 24.40 5.14 -22.79
N VAL A 132 23.96 5.88 -23.82
CA VAL A 132 23.33 5.31 -25.01
C VAL A 132 24.34 4.52 -25.84
N THR A 133 25.51 5.11 -26.09
CA THR A 133 26.60 4.44 -26.83
C THR A 133 27.00 3.12 -26.15
N LEU A 134 27.21 3.14 -24.83
CA LEU A 134 27.51 1.94 -24.06
C LEU A 134 26.36 0.93 -24.09
N ALA A 135 25.10 1.37 -23.98
CA ALA A 135 23.96 0.48 -24.08
C ALA A 135 23.93 -0.23 -25.44
N LYS A 136 24.19 0.48 -26.55
CA LYS A 136 24.29 -0.11 -27.89
C LYS A 136 25.38 -1.17 -27.99
N ASP A 137 26.54 -0.96 -27.36
CA ASP A 137 27.60 -1.98 -27.34
C ASP A 137 27.18 -3.24 -26.57
N PHE A 138 26.47 -3.07 -25.46
CA PHE A 138 25.90 -4.17 -24.70
C PHE A 138 24.81 -4.91 -25.50
N ILE A 139 23.98 -4.20 -26.26
CA ILE A 139 22.99 -4.78 -27.17
C ILE A 139 23.69 -5.63 -28.25
N LYS A 140 24.70 -5.09 -28.94
CA LYS A 140 25.49 -5.85 -29.93
C LYS A 140 26.07 -7.13 -29.34
N SER A 141 26.67 -7.02 -28.14
CA SER A 141 27.23 -8.18 -27.45
C SER A 141 26.16 -9.21 -27.06
N PHE A 142 24.98 -8.76 -26.64
CA PHE A 142 23.85 -9.63 -26.36
C PHE A 142 23.36 -10.34 -27.61
N LEU A 143 23.09 -9.62 -28.70
CA LEU A 143 22.59 -10.16 -29.96
C LEU A 143 23.57 -11.19 -30.55
N ASN A 144 24.87 -10.86 -30.53
CA ASN A 144 25.91 -11.78 -31.00
C ASN A 144 25.86 -13.11 -30.23
N ARG A 145 25.71 -13.08 -28.90
CA ARG A 145 25.57 -14.31 -28.09
C ARG A 145 24.24 -15.02 -28.33
N TYR A 146 23.14 -14.26 -28.39
CA TYR A 146 21.79 -14.80 -28.51
C TYR A 146 21.52 -15.50 -29.84
N TYR A 147 22.17 -15.03 -30.92
CA TYR A 147 22.07 -15.56 -32.27
C TYR A 147 23.33 -16.28 -32.76
N ASP A 148 24.36 -16.51 -31.92
CA ASP A 148 25.56 -17.22 -32.37
C ASP A 148 25.19 -18.63 -32.84
N THR A 149 25.31 -18.85 -34.14
CA THR A 149 24.98 -20.09 -34.85
C THR A 149 26.20 -21.00 -35.03
N LYS A 150 27.38 -20.64 -34.48
CA LYS A 150 28.58 -21.49 -34.59
C LYS A 150 28.44 -22.85 -33.91
N TYR A 151 27.38 -23.09 -33.15
CA TYR A 151 26.99 -24.40 -32.67
C TYR A 151 25.65 -24.76 -33.33
N ASP A 152 25.67 -25.78 -34.18
CA ASP A 152 24.56 -26.24 -35.04
C ASP A 152 23.30 -26.72 -34.26
N HIS A 153 23.31 -26.56 -32.93
CA HIS A 153 22.15 -26.64 -32.07
C HIS A 153 22.34 -25.60 -30.95
N PRO A 154 21.41 -24.64 -30.72
CA PRO A 154 21.39 -23.88 -29.49
C PRO A 154 21.18 -24.88 -28.35
N LYS A 155 22.26 -25.28 -27.67
CA LYS A 155 22.16 -26.19 -26.54
C LYS A 155 21.34 -25.47 -25.47
N TYR A 156 20.30 -26.12 -24.94
CA TYR A 156 19.43 -25.57 -23.88
C TYR A 156 20.22 -25.04 -22.67
N ASP A 157 21.37 -25.67 -22.37
CA ASP A 157 22.36 -25.23 -21.38
C ASP A 157 22.82 -23.77 -21.54
N ASP A 158 22.72 -23.22 -22.75
CA ASP A 158 23.14 -21.85 -23.06
C ASP A 158 22.11 -20.80 -22.63
N SER A 159 20.81 -21.11 -22.65
CA SER A 159 19.76 -20.14 -22.26
C SER A 159 19.89 -19.72 -20.80
N ARG A 160 20.26 -20.67 -19.94
CA ARG A 160 20.52 -20.40 -18.52
C ARG A 160 21.77 -19.57 -18.31
N ASN A 161 22.87 -19.91 -18.98
CA ASN A 161 24.11 -19.14 -18.92
C ASN A 161 23.90 -17.70 -19.44
N HIS A 162 23.12 -17.54 -20.50
CA HIS A 162 22.75 -16.24 -21.05
C HIS A 162 21.88 -15.44 -20.08
N TRP A 163 20.93 -16.08 -19.39
CA TRP A 163 20.17 -15.44 -18.32
C TRP A 163 21.08 -14.96 -17.19
N ASP A 164 21.93 -15.83 -16.67
CA ASP A 164 22.82 -15.52 -15.53
C ASP A 164 23.84 -14.41 -15.88
N ALA A 165 24.27 -14.35 -17.15
CA ALA A 165 25.05 -13.23 -17.68
C ALA A 165 24.21 -11.95 -17.79
N PHE A 166 23.00 -12.04 -18.36
CA PHE A 166 22.16 -10.88 -18.64
C PHE A 166 21.67 -10.18 -17.36
N ILE A 167 21.29 -10.91 -16.31
CA ILE A 167 20.80 -10.30 -15.06
C ILE A 167 21.82 -9.36 -14.38
N ARG A 168 23.11 -9.43 -14.75
CA ARG A 168 24.16 -8.51 -14.29
C ARG A 168 24.23 -7.22 -15.12
N THR A 169 23.61 -7.20 -16.30
CA THR A 169 23.68 -6.10 -17.26
C THR A 169 23.22 -4.76 -16.70
N PRO A 170 22.10 -4.64 -15.95
CA PRO A 170 21.72 -3.37 -15.35
C PRO A 170 22.80 -2.78 -14.44
N GLU A 171 23.43 -3.61 -13.60
CA GLU A 171 24.53 -3.18 -12.72
C GLU A 171 25.81 -2.83 -13.52
N ASN A 172 26.15 -3.64 -14.51
CA ASN A 172 27.33 -3.44 -15.34
C ASN A 172 27.23 -2.13 -16.12
N LEU A 173 26.10 -1.92 -16.81
CA LEU A 173 25.84 -0.70 -17.55
C LEU A 173 25.82 0.52 -16.62
N ALA A 174 25.20 0.41 -15.45
CA ALA A 174 25.24 1.44 -14.41
C ALA A 174 26.64 1.75 -13.87
N SER A 175 27.57 0.80 -13.97
CA SER A 175 28.96 0.97 -13.55
C SER A 175 29.75 1.81 -14.55
N PHE A 176 29.54 1.60 -15.85
CA PHE A 176 30.32 2.25 -16.91
C PHE A 176 29.72 3.57 -17.40
N SER A 177 28.40 3.67 -17.42
CA SER A 177 27.68 4.85 -17.92
C SER A 177 27.60 6.01 -16.92
N GLY A 178 27.62 5.71 -15.62
CA GLY A 178 27.31 6.68 -14.56
C GLY A 178 25.81 6.97 -14.37
N THR A 179 24.94 6.37 -15.19
CA THR A 179 23.48 6.39 -15.03
C THR A 179 23.05 5.09 -14.36
N ARG A 180 22.55 5.18 -13.13
CA ARG A 180 22.10 4.01 -12.35
C ARG A 180 20.80 3.46 -12.87
N VAL A 181 20.39 2.31 -12.34
CA VAL A 181 19.11 1.68 -12.67
C VAL A 181 18.34 1.44 -11.38
N ALA A 182 17.03 1.70 -11.38
CA ALA A 182 16.12 1.14 -10.39
C ALA A 182 15.43 -0.06 -11.05
N VAL A 183 15.72 -1.28 -10.59
CA VAL A 183 15.13 -2.50 -11.17
C VAL A 183 13.78 -2.73 -10.48
N ILE A 184 12.68 -2.40 -11.15
CA ILE A 184 11.33 -2.49 -10.61
C ILE A 184 10.61 -3.67 -11.26
N ILE A 185 10.31 -4.71 -10.48
CA ILE A 185 9.64 -5.91 -10.99
C ILE A 185 8.29 -6.10 -10.29
N ASP A 186 7.21 -6.02 -11.06
CA ASP A 186 5.85 -6.26 -10.57
C ASP A 186 5.50 -7.75 -10.60
N GLU A 187 4.86 -8.24 -9.53
CA GLU A 187 4.51 -9.65 -9.31
C GLU A 187 5.73 -10.59 -9.44
N PHE A 188 6.83 -10.25 -8.76
CA PHE A 188 8.14 -10.93 -8.84
C PHE A 188 8.06 -12.45 -8.61
N GLN A 189 7.15 -12.91 -7.73
CA GLN A 189 7.00 -14.32 -7.44
C GLN A 189 6.52 -15.15 -8.64
N ASP A 190 5.88 -14.53 -9.64
CA ASP A 190 5.34 -15.24 -10.80
C ASP A 190 6.47 -15.79 -11.70
N MET A 191 7.68 -15.22 -11.60
CA MET A 191 8.89 -15.74 -12.27
C MET A 191 9.31 -17.13 -11.79
N LYS A 192 8.72 -17.65 -10.71
CA LYS A 192 8.97 -19.01 -10.22
C LYS A 192 8.22 -20.09 -11.02
N PHE A 193 7.21 -19.68 -11.78
CA PHE A 193 6.17 -20.59 -12.24
C PHE A 193 6.01 -20.64 -13.77
N TYR A 194 6.08 -19.49 -14.42
CA TYR A 194 5.64 -19.36 -15.81
C TYR A 194 6.77 -19.48 -16.84
N ILE A 195 8.03 -19.54 -16.39
CA ILE A 195 9.20 -19.53 -17.25
C ILE A 195 9.88 -20.90 -17.17
N HIS A 196 10.10 -21.53 -18.32
CA HIS A 196 10.56 -22.91 -18.42
C HIS A 196 11.83 -23.02 -19.26
N ASP A 197 12.84 -23.70 -18.73
CA ASP A 197 14.11 -23.92 -19.44
C ASP A 197 14.02 -25.17 -20.31
N VAL A 198 13.25 -25.07 -21.39
CA VAL A 198 12.95 -26.17 -22.32
C VAL A 198 12.86 -25.72 -23.78
N PRO A 199 12.93 -26.65 -24.74
CA PRO A 199 12.48 -26.44 -26.11
C PRO A 199 11.10 -25.80 -26.23
N GLU A 200 10.91 -24.98 -27.25
CA GLU A 200 9.58 -24.48 -27.60
C GLU A 200 8.61 -25.62 -27.92
N SER A 201 9.09 -26.69 -28.56
CA SER A 201 8.31 -27.90 -28.87
C SER A 201 7.74 -28.60 -27.64
N ASP A 202 8.34 -28.40 -26.47
CA ASP A 202 8.00 -29.13 -25.25
C ASP A 202 7.08 -28.32 -24.34
N LEU A 203 6.86 -27.04 -24.66
CA LEU A 203 6.08 -26.10 -23.84
C LEU A 203 4.62 -26.56 -23.70
N ASP A 204 4.00 -27.04 -24.78
CA ASP A 204 2.63 -27.56 -24.77
C ASP A 204 2.48 -28.74 -23.79
N GLY A 205 3.48 -29.63 -23.74
CA GLY A 205 3.50 -30.75 -22.80
C GLY A 205 3.63 -30.31 -21.34
N ILE A 206 4.38 -29.24 -21.07
CA ILE A 206 4.46 -28.62 -19.73
C ILE A 206 3.12 -28.01 -19.33
N MET A 207 2.47 -27.30 -20.26
CA MET A 207 1.17 -26.68 -20.01
C MET A 207 0.12 -27.74 -19.66
N GLU A 208 0.11 -28.87 -20.36
CA GLU A 208 -0.80 -29.98 -20.08
C GLU A 208 -0.53 -30.61 -18.70
N LYS A 209 0.73 -30.88 -18.37
CA LYS A 209 1.11 -31.36 -17.02
C LYS A 209 0.67 -30.40 -15.92
N ARG A 210 0.72 -29.09 -16.18
CA ARG A 210 0.34 -28.08 -15.20
C ARG A 210 -1.16 -27.91 -15.04
N ARG A 211 -1.97 -28.19 -16.06
CA ARG A 211 -3.43 -28.28 -15.91
C ARG A 211 -3.80 -29.34 -14.87
N ILE A 212 -3.04 -30.43 -14.82
CA ILE A 212 -3.24 -31.52 -13.86
C ILE A 212 -2.58 -31.21 -12.51
N ASN A 213 -1.45 -30.50 -12.51
CA ASN A 213 -0.73 -30.08 -11.31
C ASN A 213 -0.37 -28.58 -11.35
N PRO A 214 -1.28 -27.68 -10.92
CA PRO A 214 -1.09 -26.23 -10.98
C PRO A 214 0.15 -25.72 -10.24
N ASP A 215 0.61 -26.48 -9.23
CA ASP A 215 1.76 -26.15 -8.37
C ASP A 215 3.10 -26.54 -8.95
N MET A 216 3.12 -27.17 -10.13
CA MET A 216 4.36 -27.52 -10.79
C MET A 216 5.20 -26.25 -10.95
N VAL A 217 6.37 -26.27 -10.31
CA VAL A 217 7.31 -25.14 -10.33
C VAL A 217 8.00 -25.15 -11.70
N GLY A 218 8.13 -23.98 -12.31
CA GLY A 218 8.94 -23.80 -13.52
C GLY A 218 10.43 -23.69 -13.16
N THR A 219 11.19 -23.01 -14.01
CA THR A 219 12.55 -22.61 -13.65
C THR A 219 12.47 -21.50 -12.60
N ASN A 220 12.97 -21.77 -11.39
CA ASN A 220 12.92 -20.78 -10.31
C ASN A 220 13.91 -19.62 -10.54
N LEU A 221 13.53 -18.66 -11.40
CA LEU A 221 14.37 -17.51 -11.71
C LEU A 221 14.50 -16.52 -10.55
N THR A 222 13.55 -16.50 -9.61
CA THR A 222 13.65 -15.59 -8.46
C THR A 222 14.94 -15.82 -7.65
N ALA A 223 15.38 -17.07 -7.56
CA ALA A 223 16.60 -17.45 -6.85
C ALA A 223 17.89 -16.93 -7.51
N THR A 224 17.87 -16.54 -8.78
CA THR A 224 19.09 -16.05 -9.48
C THR A 224 19.48 -14.64 -9.10
N TYR A 225 18.58 -13.90 -8.46
CA TYR A 225 18.81 -12.51 -8.07
C TYR A 225 19.63 -12.35 -6.78
N ASP A 226 20.36 -13.38 -6.33
CA ASP A 226 21.23 -13.32 -5.14
C ASP A 226 22.17 -12.10 -5.20
N ARG A 227 22.96 -12.00 -6.28
CA ARG A 227 23.92 -10.91 -6.43
C ARG A 227 23.24 -9.56 -6.74
N GLN A 228 22.16 -9.59 -7.51
CA GLN A 228 21.45 -8.41 -8.00
C GLN A 228 20.69 -7.71 -6.89
N SER A 229 20.06 -8.46 -5.98
CA SER A 229 19.37 -7.93 -4.81
C SER A 229 20.31 -7.16 -3.88
N GLN A 230 21.62 -7.41 -3.93
CA GLN A 230 22.64 -6.68 -3.16
C GLN A 230 23.30 -5.54 -3.95
N SER A 231 22.88 -5.32 -5.19
CA SER A 231 23.47 -4.28 -6.04
C SER A 231 23.14 -2.91 -5.50
N LYS A 232 24.17 -2.12 -5.17
CA LYS A 232 23.99 -0.69 -4.83
C LYS A 232 23.92 0.22 -6.05
N LYS A 233 24.12 -0.34 -7.25
CA LYS A 233 24.14 0.40 -8.51
C LYS A 233 22.90 0.15 -9.36
N ALA A 234 22.28 -1.00 -9.16
CA ALA A 234 21.01 -1.39 -9.76
C ALA A 234 20.12 -2.12 -8.72
N PRO A 235 19.78 -1.47 -7.57
CA PRO A 235 18.98 -2.13 -6.55
C PRO A 235 17.56 -2.38 -7.05
N MET A 236 16.89 -3.32 -6.39
CA MET A 236 15.60 -3.85 -6.81
C MET A 236 14.46 -3.30 -5.95
N LEU A 237 13.35 -2.96 -6.59
CA LEU A 237 12.03 -2.80 -5.97
C LEU A 237 11.12 -3.89 -6.53
N VAL A 238 10.76 -4.87 -5.70
CA VAL A 238 9.90 -5.98 -6.14
C VAL A 238 8.51 -5.88 -5.51
N SER A 239 7.48 -6.20 -6.28
CA SER A 239 6.10 -6.31 -5.81
C SER A 239 5.68 -7.78 -5.75
N GLY A 240 4.74 -8.12 -4.86
CA GLY A 240 4.12 -9.44 -4.88
C GLY A 240 2.78 -9.55 -4.18
N SER A 241 1.83 -10.22 -4.83
CA SER A 241 0.47 -10.45 -4.31
C SER A 241 0.26 -11.78 -3.59
N ALA A 242 1.04 -12.82 -3.91
CA ALA A 242 1.05 -14.06 -3.15
C ALA A 242 1.97 -13.88 -1.92
N VAL A 243 1.42 -13.27 -0.87
CA VAL A 243 2.15 -12.70 0.28
C VAL A 243 3.11 -13.73 0.89
N THR A 244 2.64 -14.94 1.14
CA THR A 244 3.45 -16.01 1.73
C THR A 244 4.58 -16.43 0.82
N LEU A 245 4.32 -16.54 -0.49
CA LEU A 245 5.34 -16.96 -1.44
C LEU A 245 6.43 -15.90 -1.62
N ILE A 246 6.05 -14.64 -1.81
CA ILE A 246 7.02 -13.56 -1.96
C ILE A 246 7.81 -13.37 -0.67
N PHE A 247 7.17 -13.43 0.50
CA PHE A 247 7.85 -13.34 1.80
C PHE A 247 8.84 -14.48 1.98
N ARG A 248 8.48 -15.74 1.67
CA ARG A 248 9.42 -16.86 1.69
C ARG A 248 10.55 -16.71 0.67
N THR A 249 10.33 -15.99 -0.43
CA THR A 249 11.37 -15.77 -1.44
C THR A 249 12.38 -14.71 -1.00
N VAL A 250 11.90 -13.54 -0.55
CA VAL A 250 12.73 -12.35 -0.28
C VAL A 250 13.16 -12.20 1.18
N MET A 251 12.42 -12.76 2.12
CA MET A 251 12.71 -12.64 3.57
C MET A 251 13.27 -13.93 4.18
N GLY A 252 12.73 -15.09 3.80
CA GLY A 252 13.02 -16.37 4.49
C GLY A 252 13.75 -17.44 3.66
N GLY A 253 14.02 -17.21 2.38
CA GLY A 253 14.48 -18.24 1.46
C GLY A 253 15.70 -17.80 0.66
N PRO A 254 15.76 -18.05 -0.66
CA PRO A 254 16.98 -17.89 -1.45
C PRO A 254 17.56 -16.47 -1.43
N LEU A 255 16.74 -15.45 -1.13
CA LEU A 255 17.14 -14.04 -1.05
C LEU A 255 17.05 -13.46 0.37
N GLY A 256 16.94 -14.31 1.40
CA GLY A 256 16.75 -13.90 2.79
C GLY A 256 17.82 -12.91 3.26
N GLY A 257 17.38 -11.84 3.95
CA GLY A 257 18.24 -10.79 4.50
C GLY A 257 18.74 -9.75 3.48
N ARG A 258 18.32 -9.81 2.21
CA ARG A 258 18.80 -8.91 1.15
C ARG A 258 17.81 -7.80 0.77
N PHE A 259 16.57 -7.91 1.23
CA PHE A 259 15.51 -6.95 0.96
C PHE A 259 15.04 -6.25 2.24
N GLY A 260 14.83 -4.93 2.15
CA GLY A 260 13.88 -4.24 3.00
C GLY A 260 12.44 -4.66 2.68
N PHE A 261 11.50 -4.32 3.55
CA PHE A 261 10.12 -4.74 3.41
C PHE A 261 9.14 -3.63 3.81
N THR A 262 8.17 -3.37 2.93
CA THR A 262 7.02 -2.52 3.20
C THR A 262 5.75 -3.30 2.91
N TYR A 263 4.89 -3.43 3.92
CA TYR A 263 3.55 -4.00 3.75
C TYR A 263 2.55 -2.90 3.37
N LEU A 264 1.91 -3.03 2.21
CA LEU A 264 0.91 -2.07 1.74
C LEU A 264 -0.44 -2.34 2.43
N LYS A 265 -0.79 -1.51 3.42
CA LYS A 265 -2.07 -1.56 4.13
C LYS A 265 -3.23 -1.00 3.28
N PRO A 266 -4.51 -1.18 3.65
CA PRO A 266 -5.61 -0.35 3.14
C PRO A 266 -5.31 1.15 3.25
N ILE A 267 -6.02 1.99 2.47
CA ILE A 267 -5.93 3.45 2.64
C ILE A 267 -6.64 3.88 3.93
N SER A 268 -6.34 5.08 4.42
CA SER A 268 -6.98 5.58 5.63
C SER A 268 -8.50 5.72 5.43
N ILE A 269 -9.27 5.66 6.51
CA ILE A 269 -10.73 5.81 6.43
C ILE A 269 -11.16 7.16 5.82
N PRO A 270 -10.51 8.30 6.15
CA PRO A 270 -10.74 9.56 5.43
C PRO A 270 -10.40 9.53 3.93
N ASP A 271 -9.28 8.88 3.56
CA ASP A 271 -8.91 8.74 2.15
C ASP A 271 -9.86 7.81 1.40
N GLY A 272 -10.37 6.76 2.06
CA GLY A 272 -11.38 5.87 1.49
C GLY A 272 -12.72 6.55 1.26
N ALA A 273 -13.14 7.41 2.19
CA ALA A 273 -14.30 8.29 1.99
C ALA A 273 -14.08 9.24 0.80
N SER A 274 -12.87 9.80 0.67
CA SER A 274 -12.52 10.67 -0.45
C SER A 274 -12.54 9.91 -1.77
N LEU A 275 -12.00 8.69 -1.80
CA LEU A 275 -12.02 7.82 -2.97
C LEU A 275 -13.47 7.53 -3.40
N LEU A 276 -14.35 7.18 -2.46
CA LEU A 276 -15.75 6.88 -2.80
C LEU A 276 -16.52 8.10 -3.34
N GLN A 277 -16.24 9.29 -2.78
CA GLN A 277 -16.76 10.56 -3.29
C GLN A 277 -16.28 10.87 -4.71
N THR A 278 -15.12 10.35 -5.13
CA THR A 278 -14.64 10.46 -6.52
C THR A 278 -15.26 9.38 -7.42
N LEU A 279 -15.27 8.12 -6.98
CA LEU A 279 -15.68 6.99 -7.82
C LEU A 279 -17.17 7.01 -8.14
N LEU A 280 -18.03 7.40 -7.20
CA LEU A 280 -19.49 7.37 -7.43
C LEU A 280 -19.92 8.30 -8.57
N PRO A 281 -19.51 9.58 -8.64
CA PRO A 281 -19.82 10.44 -9.78
C PRO A 281 -19.32 9.89 -11.13
N LEU A 282 -18.17 9.20 -11.14
CA LEU A 282 -17.57 8.64 -12.34
C LEU A 282 -18.32 7.40 -12.85
N TYR A 283 -18.64 6.46 -11.97
CA TYR A 283 -19.15 5.15 -12.34
C TYR A 283 -20.66 4.98 -12.14
N ALA A 284 -21.26 5.81 -11.30
CA ALA A 284 -22.69 5.78 -10.98
C ALA A 284 -23.22 7.21 -10.82
N PRO A 285 -23.23 8.03 -11.89
CA PRO A 285 -23.53 9.48 -11.82
C PRO A 285 -24.92 9.82 -11.28
N LYS A 286 -25.84 8.85 -11.29
CA LYS A 286 -27.19 9.00 -10.71
C LYS A 286 -27.21 8.78 -9.18
N ARG A 287 -26.19 8.11 -8.63
CA ARG A 287 -26.06 7.86 -7.20
C ARG A 287 -25.30 8.98 -6.52
N ARG A 288 -25.74 9.32 -5.31
CA ARG A 288 -25.06 10.30 -4.46
C ARG A 288 -24.78 9.68 -3.10
N ILE A 289 -23.70 10.14 -2.46
CA ILE A 289 -23.34 9.76 -1.11
C ILE A 289 -23.02 11.00 -0.29
N THR A 290 -23.53 11.07 0.93
CA THR A 290 -23.14 12.14 1.86
C THR A 290 -21.72 11.87 2.38
N PRO A 291 -20.95 12.90 2.78
CA PRO A 291 -19.63 12.70 3.39
C PRO A 291 -19.66 11.76 4.61
N GLU A 292 -20.72 11.84 5.42
CA GLU A 292 -20.96 10.93 6.54
C GLU A 292 -21.15 9.47 6.08
N MET A 293 -21.98 9.23 5.06
CA MET A 293 -22.18 7.87 4.55
C MET A 293 -20.95 7.34 3.80
N ALA A 294 -20.16 8.20 3.16
CA ALA A 294 -18.88 7.80 2.55
C ALA A 294 -17.88 7.35 3.61
N LEU A 295 -17.85 8.03 4.76
CA LEU A 295 -17.05 7.63 5.90
C LEU A 295 -17.54 6.31 6.51
N TYR A 296 -18.85 6.16 6.66
CA TYR A 296 -19.47 4.91 7.13
C TYR A 296 -19.10 3.74 6.21
N ALA A 297 -19.31 3.89 4.90
CA ALA A 297 -18.96 2.88 3.90
C ALA A 297 -17.46 2.53 3.96
N SER A 298 -16.58 3.53 3.99
CA SER A 298 -15.13 3.30 4.13
C SER A 298 -14.77 2.57 5.41
N THR A 299 -15.48 2.81 6.52
CA THR A 299 -15.31 2.08 7.77
C THR A 299 -15.72 0.62 7.62
N GLN A 300 -16.88 0.36 7.02
CA GLN A 300 -17.42 -1.00 6.84
C GLN A 300 -16.53 -1.91 5.99
N VAL A 301 -15.66 -1.33 5.16
CA VAL A 301 -14.69 -2.06 4.33
C VAL A 301 -13.23 -1.71 4.65
N THR A 302 -12.99 -1.12 5.82
CA THR A 302 -11.65 -0.76 6.36
C THR A 302 -10.74 0.02 5.41
N GLY A 303 -11.31 0.84 4.53
CA GLY A 303 -10.56 1.63 3.54
C GLY A 303 -9.92 0.78 2.44
N HIS A 304 -10.43 -0.42 2.16
CA HIS A 304 -9.90 -1.27 1.09
C HIS A 304 -10.26 -0.69 -0.29
N PRO A 305 -9.27 -0.29 -1.12
CA PRO A 305 -9.54 0.49 -2.34
C PRO A 305 -10.40 -0.27 -3.37
N TYR A 306 -10.18 -1.58 -3.52
CA TYR A 306 -11.01 -2.37 -4.43
C TYR A 306 -12.44 -2.61 -3.93
N TYR A 307 -12.66 -2.67 -2.61
CA TYR A 307 -14.03 -2.84 -2.11
C TYR A 307 -14.84 -1.55 -2.27
N LEU A 308 -14.19 -0.39 -2.08
CA LEU A 308 -14.78 0.90 -2.41
C LEU A 308 -15.12 1.02 -3.89
N TYR A 309 -14.25 0.52 -4.77
CA TYR A 309 -14.55 0.40 -6.20
C TYR A 309 -15.72 -0.54 -6.50
N CYS A 310 -15.81 -1.70 -5.83
CA CYS A 310 -16.97 -2.59 -5.97
C CYS A 310 -18.27 -1.93 -5.53
N ILE A 311 -18.27 -1.19 -4.42
CA ILE A 311 -19.44 -0.42 -3.94
C ILE A 311 -19.85 0.63 -4.99
N ALA A 312 -18.89 1.39 -5.51
CA ALA A 312 -19.16 2.45 -6.48
C ALA A 312 -19.71 1.91 -7.81
N THR A 313 -19.26 0.73 -8.22
CA THR A 313 -19.62 0.07 -9.49
C THR A 313 -20.67 -1.03 -9.33
N SER A 314 -21.28 -1.13 -8.14
CA SER A 314 -22.25 -2.19 -7.83
C SER A 314 -23.51 -2.04 -8.67
N VAL A 315 -24.05 -3.15 -9.16
CA VAL A 315 -25.33 -3.16 -9.89
C VAL A 315 -26.54 -3.29 -8.97
N HIS A 316 -26.35 -3.38 -7.65
CA HIS A 316 -27.44 -3.43 -6.68
C HIS A 316 -28.38 -2.22 -6.82
N GLU A 317 -29.69 -2.45 -6.91
CA GLU A 317 -30.68 -1.38 -7.08
C GLU A 317 -30.73 -0.45 -5.86
N GLY A 318 -30.81 0.87 -6.11
CA GLY A 318 -30.79 1.89 -5.07
C GLY A 318 -30.26 3.22 -5.61
N GLU A 319 -31.04 4.28 -5.47
CA GLU A 319 -30.72 5.58 -6.07
C GLU A 319 -29.78 6.43 -5.20
N ILE A 320 -29.75 6.25 -3.86
CA ILE A 320 -29.01 7.18 -2.98
C ILE A 320 -28.45 6.52 -1.71
N PHE A 321 -27.17 6.75 -1.42
CA PHE A 321 -26.48 6.32 -0.19
C PHE A 321 -26.68 7.35 0.93
N GLU A 322 -27.93 7.53 1.39
CA GLU A 322 -28.25 8.49 2.46
C GLU A 322 -28.35 7.85 3.84
N THR A 323 -28.58 6.54 3.91
CA THR A 323 -28.77 5.80 5.16
C THR A 323 -27.72 4.72 5.33
N LYS A 324 -27.47 4.32 6.60
CA LYS A 324 -26.59 3.18 6.91
C LYS A 324 -27.11 1.90 6.27
N ASP A 325 -28.41 1.67 6.31
CA ASP A 325 -29.05 0.49 5.72
C ASP A 325 -28.82 0.40 4.21
N ALA A 326 -28.85 1.53 3.49
CA ALA A 326 -28.56 1.57 2.06
C ALA A 326 -27.09 1.25 1.77
N VAL A 327 -26.15 1.71 2.62
CA VAL A 327 -24.74 1.34 2.50
C VAL A 327 -24.54 -0.15 2.79
N ASP A 328 -25.15 -0.64 3.88
CA ASP A 328 -25.02 -2.02 4.33
C ASP A 328 -25.66 -3.01 3.35
N SER A 329 -26.76 -2.64 2.68
CA SER A 329 -27.40 -3.47 1.65
C SER A 329 -26.50 -3.68 0.43
N VAL A 330 -25.85 -2.60 -0.06
CA VAL A 330 -24.91 -2.69 -1.18
C VAL A 330 -23.69 -3.53 -0.80
N ILE A 331 -23.13 -3.31 0.39
CA ILE A 331 -21.99 -4.10 0.86
C ILE A 331 -22.36 -5.58 1.01
N SER A 332 -23.55 -5.87 1.55
CA SER A 332 -24.06 -7.23 1.69
C SER A 332 -24.24 -7.90 0.33
N TYR A 333 -24.85 -7.19 -0.63
CA TYR A 333 -24.97 -7.66 -2.01
C TYR A 333 -23.60 -7.99 -2.62
N GLU A 334 -22.62 -7.08 -2.49
CA GLU A 334 -21.28 -7.29 -3.05
C GLU A 334 -20.58 -8.51 -2.45
N ILE A 335 -20.75 -8.77 -1.15
CA ILE A 335 -20.15 -9.90 -0.43
C ILE A 335 -20.85 -11.24 -0.75
N GLN A 336 -22.17 -11.22 -1.00
CA GLN A 336 -22.97 -12.43 -1.18
C GLN A 336 -23.03 -12.90 -2.64
N GLN A 337 -23.01 -11.97 -3.60
CA GLN A 337 -23.17 -12.30 -5.02
C GLN A 337 -22.51 -11.31 -6.00
N GLY A 338 -21.96 -10.20 -5.54
CA GLY A 338 -21.31 -9.21 -6.40
C GLY A 338 -19.82 -9.48 -6.68
N LYS A 339 -19.06 -8.41 -6.97
CA LYS A 339 -17.65 -8.51 -7.37
C LYS A 339 -16.73 -8.93 -6.22
N ILE A 340 -17.11 -8.62 -4.97
CA ILE A 340 -16.36 -9.07 -3.79
C ILE A 340 -16.54 -10.57 -3.59
N TYR A 341 -17.77 -11.08 -3.73
CA TYR A 341 -18.06 -12.52 -3.73
C TYR A 341 -17.22 -13.25 -4.79
N GLY A 342 -17.30 -12.83 -6.05
CA GLY A 342 -16.54 -13.46 -7.15
C GLY A 342 -15.03 -13.46 -6.91
N PHE A 343 -14.47 -12.35 -6.38
CA PHE A 343 -13.06 -12.26 -6.04
C PHE A 343 -12.62 -13.31 -5.00
N TRP A 344 -13.38 -13.44 -3.91
CA TRP A 344 -13.05 -14.41 -2.85
C TRP A 344 -13.36 -15.84 -3.24
N GLN A 345 -14.45 -16.06 -3.99
CA GLN A 345 -14.81 -17.36 -4.54
C GLN A 345 -13.68 -17.93 -5.41
N THR A 346 -13.16 -17.14 -6.35
CA THR A 346 -12.00 -17.57 -7.16
C THR A 346 -10.77 -17.86 -6.29
N HIS A 347 -10.48 -17.04 -5.27
CA HIS A 347 -9.36 -17.29 -4.37
C HIS A 347 -9.52 -18.62 -3.60
N PHE A 348 -10.74 -18.92 -3.13
CA PHE A 348 -11.04 -20.16 -2.41
C PHE A 348 -10.96 -21.38 -3.33
N GLU A 349 -11.43 -21.26 -4.58
CA GLU A 349 -11.32 -22.30 -5.60
C GLU A 349 -9.86 -22.59 -5.98
N ASP A 350 -9.08 -21.55 -6.27
CA ASP A 350 -7.64 -21.64 -6.59
C ASP A 350 -6.85 -22.33 -5.46
N ASN A 351 -7.30 -22.17 -4.21
CA ASN A 351 -6.64 -22.71 -3.02
C ASN A 351 -7.41 -23.85 -2.36
N ARG A 352 -8.36 -24.49 -3.06
CA ARG A 352 -9.27 -25.50 -2.50
C ARG A 352 -8.54 -26.63 -1.77
N LYS A 353 -7.39 -27.08 -2.30
CA LYS A 353 -6.54 -28.11 -1.71
C LYS A 353 -6.00 -27.78 -0.31
N TYR A 354 -5.84 -26.49 0.01
CA TYR A 354 -5.38 -26.02 1.32
C TYR A 354 -6.56 -25.66 2.24
N ILE A 355 -7.70 -25.29 1.65
CA ILE A 355 -8.83 -24.75 2.40
C ILE A 355 -9.88 -25.82 2.72
N ASN A 356 -10.35 -26.62 1.76
CA ASN A 356 -11.51 -27.51 1.98
C ASN A 356 -11.28 -28.97 1.53
N ALA A 357 -10.18 -29.31 0.86
CA ALA A 357 -9.91 -30.70 0.44
C ALA A 357 -9.06 -31.49 1.46
N ASP A 358 -9.29 -31.26 2.76
CA ASP A 358 -8.61 -31.96 3.84
C ASP A 358 -9.31 -33.27 4.19
N ASN A 359 -8.65 -34.17 4.93
CA ASN A 359 -9.23 -35.45 5.36
C ASN A 359 -10.51 -35.32 6.19
N ASP A 360 -10.75 -34.14 6.78
CA ASP A 360 -11.93 -33.81 7.58
C ASP A 360 -12.43 -32.41 7.15
N GLU A 361 -13.28 -32.40 6.12
CA GLU A 361 -13.84 -31.18 5.55
C GLU A 361 -14.67 -30.41 6.57
N GLU A 362 -15.50 -31.09 7.36
CA GLU A 362 -16.40 -30.47 8.34
C GLU A 362 -15.63 -29.74 9.45
N LEU A 363 -14.63 -30.40 10.04
CA LEU A 363 -13.76 -29.77 11.04
C LEU A 363 -13.00 -28.59 10.43
N GLY A 364 -12.54 -28.74 9.19
CA GLY A 364 -11.87 -27.67 8.44
C GLY A 364 -12.74 -26.42 8.31
N LYS A 365 -14.01 -26.58 7.92
CA LYS A 365 -15.01 -25.50 7.82
C LYS A 365 -15.23 -24.84 9.18
N LYS A 366 -15.42 -25.63 10.23
CA LYS A 366 -15.61 -25.12 11.61
C LYS A 366 -14.41 -24.29 12.09
N ILE A 367 -13.17 -24.74 11.85
CA ILE A 367 -11.96 -23.98 12.20
C ILE A 367 -11.89 -22.65 11.42
N ILE A 368 -12.17 -22.67 10.11
CA ILE A 368 -12.17 -21.48 9.26
C ILE A 368 -13.27 -20.49 9.68
N TYR A 369 -14.43 -20.97 10.11
CA TYR A 369 -15.50 -20.13 10.64
C TYR A 369 -15.08 -19.44 11.95
N TYR A 370 -14.58 -20.19 12.94
CA TYR A 370 -14.11 -19.60 14.21
C TYR A 370 -12.92 -18.66 14.04
N PHE A 371 -12.12 -18.88 13.01
CA PHE A 371 -11.04 -17.99 12.62
C PHE A 371 -11.51 -16.55 12.31
N THR A 372 -12.74 -16.35 11.84
CA THR A 372 -13.27 -15.01 11.51
C THR A 372 -13.35 -14.05 12.70
N LYS A 373 -13.40 -14.59 13.93
CA LYS A 373 -13.40 -13.80 15.18
C LYS A 373 -12.12 -12.98 15.36
N TYR A 374 -11.01 -13.39 14.73
CA TYR A 374 -9.70 -12.80 14.96
C TYR A 374 -9.32 -11.72 13.95
N ASN A 375 -10.28 -11.04 13.30
CA ASN A 375 -9.96 -10.00 12.30
C ASN A 375 -8.93 -8.97 12.82
N ASN A 376 -7.79 -8.86 12.14
CA ASN A 376 -6.64 -8.03 12.53
C ASN A 376 -6.08 -8.33 13.94
N GLN A 377 -6.21 -9.58 14.41
CA GLN A 377 -5.73 -10.05 15.71
C GLN A 377 -4.89 -11.33 15.54
N PRO A 378 -4.01 -11.64 16.52
CA PRO A 378 -3.35 -12.95 16.56
C PRO A 378 -4.40 -14.05 16.74
N VAL A 379 -4.27 -15.13 15.97
CA VAL A 379 -5.14 -16.30 16.07
C VAL A 379 -4.78 -17.09 17.33
N ASP A 380 -5.75 -17.28 18.22
CA ASP A 380 -5.60 -18.15 19.39
C ASP A 380 -6.01 -19.59 19.05
N THR A 381 -5.03 -20.42 18.69
CA THR A 381 -5.29 -21.82 18.34
C THR A 381 -5.72 -22.68 19.53
N LYS A 382 -5.44 -22.24 20.77
CA LYS A 382 -5.91 -22.94 21.97
C LYS A 382 -7.40 -22.67 22.20
N GLU A 383 -7.83 -21.42 22.06
CA GLU A 383 -9.24 -21.06 22.19
C GLU A 383 -10.09 -21.81 21.15
N ILE A 384 -9.67 -21.82 19.88
CA ILE A 384 -10.38 -22.55 18.81
C ILE A 384 -10.48 -24.05 19.14
N ALA A 385 -9.37 -24.66 19.58
CA ALA A 385 -9.33 -26.07 19.93
C ALA A 385 -10.27 -26.42 21.09
N GLN A 386 -10.33 -25.56 22.12
CA GLN A 386 -11.23 -25.72 23.26
C GLN A 386 -12.70 -25.58 22.84
N LYS A 387 -13.05 -24.58 22.04
CA LYS A 387 -14.42 -24.36 21.57
C LYS A 387 -14.93 -25.51 20.69
N LEU A 388 -14.06 -26.05 19.85
CA LEU A 388 -14.40 -27.15 18.95
C LEU A 388 -14.23 -28.54 19.58
N ASN A 389 -13.74 -28.62 20.82
CA ASN A 389 -13.40 -29.86 21.50
C ASN A 389 -12.47 -30.78 20.65
N VAL A 390 -11.44 -30.19 20.04
CA VAL A 390 -10.45 -30.90 19.22
C VAL A 390 -9.03 -30.67 19.72
N SER A 391 -8.08 -31.45 19.21
CA SER A 391 -6.67 -31.25 19.55
C SER A 391 -6.15 -29.91 19.00
N LYS A 392 -5.33 -29.21 19.80
CA LYS A 392 -4.60 -28.02 19.34
C LYS A 392 -3.78 -28.29 18.08
N LYS A 393 -3.21 -29.49 17.96
CA LYS A 393 -2.41 -29.90 16.81
C LYS A 393 -3.22 -29.87 15.51
N ALA A 394 -4.47 -30.36 15.52
CA ALA A 394 -5.35 -30.30 14.36
C ALA A 394 -5.64 -28.85 13.94
N VAL A 395 -5.85 -27.94 14.91
CA VAL A 395 -6.03 -26.51 14.63
C VAL A 395 -4.75 -25.90 14.07
N ASP A 396 -3.58 -26.14 14.67
CA ASP A 396 -2.30 -25.63 14.18
C ASP A 396 -2.02 -26.10 12.75
N GLU A 397 -2.23 -27.39 12.44
CA GLU A 397 -2.09 -27.94 11.09
C GLU A 397 -3.04 -27.28 10.09
N LYS A 398 -4.28 -26.99 10.51
CA LYS A 398 -5.24 -26.27 9.66
C LYS A 398 -4.80 -24.84 9.40
N ILE A 399 -4.39 -24.10 10.44
CA ILE A 399 -3.90 -22.73 10.30
C ILE A 399 -2.64 -22.65 9.41
N GLU A 400 -1.76 -23.65 9.45
CA GLU A 400 -0.62 -23.73 8.52
C GLU A 400 -1.06 -23.87 7.06
N LYS A 401 -2.14 -24.62 6.78
CA LYS A 401 -2.71 -24.67 5.42
C LYS A 401 -3.33 -23.34 5.01
N LEU A 402 -4.02 -22.65 5.92
CA LEU A 402 -4.53 -21.29 5.66
C LEU A 402 -3.40 -20.28 5.41
N TYR A 403 -2.23 -20.48 6.01
CA TYR A 403 -1.04 -19.70 5.72
C TYR A 403 -0.55 -19.93 4.30
N LEU A 404 -0.53 -21.18 3.83
CA LEU A 404 -0.21 -21.50 2.44
C LEU A 404 -1.22 -20.93 1.43
N ALA A 405 -2.48 -20.77 1.85
CA ALA A 405 -3.55 -20.19 1.05
C ALA A 405 -3.64 -18.66 1.12
N ASP A 406 -2.66 -17.98 1.73
CA ASP A 406 -2.67 -16.51 1.92
C ASP A 406 -3.95 -15.98 2.60
N LEU A 407 -4.50 -16.74 3.55
CA LEU A 407 -5.61 -16.30 4.42
C LEU A 407 -5.11 -15.83 5.80
N VAL A 408 -3.89 -16.21 6.18
CA VAL A 408 -3.18 -15.71 7.37
C VAL A 408 -1.74 -15.37 7.03
N PHE A 409 -1.10 -14.59 7.90
CA PHE A 409 0.35 -14.36 7.85
C PHE A 409 0.99 -14.67 9.20
N ARG A 410 2.31 -14.91 9.19
CA ARG A 410 3.08 -15.23 10.40
C ARG A 410 3.95 -14.05 10.82
N SER A 411 3.87 -13.65 12.09
CA SER A 411 4.73 -12.63 12.69
C SER A 411 5.04 -12.99 14.14
N ARG A 412 6.27 -12.75 14.60
CA ARG A 412 6.70 -13.06 15.99
C ARG A 412 6.25 -14.44 16.48
N ALA A 413 6.41 -15.45 15.62
CA ALA A 413 6.01 -16.85 15.84
C ALA A 413 4.50 -17.11 16.06
N LYS A 414 3.62 -16.14 15.80
CA LYS A 414 2.16 -16.28 15.86
C LYS A 414 1.54 -16.11 14.46
N TYR A 415 0.37 -16.72 14.26
CA TYR A 415 -0.48 -16.47 13.10
C TYR A 415 -1.37 -15.26 13.35
N TYR A 416 -1.55 -14.46 12.32
CA TYR A 416 -2.42 -13.29 12.31
C TYR A 416 -3.33 -13.38 11.10
N THR A 417 -4.58 -12.98 11.30
CA THR A 417 -5.50 -12.79 10.18
C THR A 417 -5.13 -11.52 9.43
N PHE A 418 -5.37 -11.48 8.11
CA PHE A 418 -5.30 -10.22 7.39
C PHE A 418 -6.38 -9.26 7.91
N ASN A 419 -6.08 -7.96 7.93
CA ASN A 419 -7.05 -6.93 8.25
C ASN A 419 -8.02 -6.75 7.07
N ASP A 420 -8.96 -7.68 6.93
CA ASP A 420 -9.92 -7.73 5.84
C ASP A 420 -11.29 -8.20 6.35
N ILE A 421 -12.14 -7.24 6.72
CA ILE A 421 -13.47 -7.53 7.25
C ILE A 421 -14.40 -8.13 6.19
N CYS A 422 -14.21 -7.82 4.91
CA CYS A 422 -15.02 -8.37 3.83
C CYS A 422 -14.70 -9.84 3.61
N LEU A 423 -13.43 -10.26 3.72
CA LEU A 423 -13.04 -11.67 3.77
C LEU A 423 -13.75 -12.39 4.91
N MET A 424 -13.73 -11.83 6.12
CA MET A 424 -14.38 -12.47 7.27
C MET A 424 -15.90 -12.60 7.05
N ARG A 425 -16.55 -11.58 6.49
CA ARG A 425 -17.98 -11.62 6.15
C ARG A 425 -18.30 -12.61 5.02
N TYR A 426 -17.43 -12.73 4.02
CA TYR A 426 -17.56 -13.74 2.97
C TYR A 426 -17.45 -15.15 3.55
N ILE A 427 -16.43 -15.42 4.37
CA ILE A 427 -16.26 -16.72 5.07
C ILE A 427 -17.51 -17.02 5.90
N LYS A 428 -17.98 -16.05 6.69
CA LYS A 428 -19.20 -16.21 7.47
C LYS A 428 -20.38 -16.59 6.57
N PHE A 429 -20.61 -15.85 5.48
CA PHE A 429 -21.71 -16.13 4.56
C PHE A 429 -21.66 -17.55 3.97
N VAL A 430 -20.48 -17.97 3.49
CA VAL A 430 -20.31 -19.28 2.82
C VAL A 430 -20.44 -20.45 3.78
N TYR A 431 -19.91 -20.35 5.00
CA TYR A 431 -19.84 -21.50 5.90
C TYR A 431 -20.93 -21.53 6.97
N GLU A 432 -21.49 -20.39 7.40
CA GLU A 432 -22.45 -20.33 8.53
C GLU A 432 -23.70 -21.18 8.28
N GLN A 433 -24.11 -21.33 7.02
CA GLN A 433 -25.30 -22.12 6.65
C GLN A 433 -25.05 -23.64 6.69
N ASP A 434 -23.79 -24.05 6.54
CA ASP A 434 -23.38 -25.46 6.40
C ASP A 434 -22.87 -26.08 7.71
N ILE A 435 -22.81 -25.30 8.80
CA ILE A 435 -22.21 -25.71 10.07
C ILE A 435 -23.23 -25.71 11.22
N GLU A 436 -23.37 -26.86 11.85
CA GLU A 436 -24.12 -27.04 13.10
C GLU A 436 -23.19 -26.90 14.31
N ASP A 437 -23.76 -26.58 15.48
CA ASP A 437 -23.06 -26.50 16.78
C ASP A 437 -21.92 -25.48 16.87
N VAL A 438 -22.05 -24.34 16.19
CA VAL A 438 -21.11 -23.20 16.34
C VAL A 438 -21.79 -21.96 16.91
N GLU A 439 -21.05 -21.20 17.71
CA GLU A 439 -21.49 -19.89 18.21
C GLU A 439 -21.51 -18.86 17.06
N LYS A 440 -22.60 -18.09 16.95
CA LYS A 440 -22.70 -17.02 15.96
C LYS A 440 -21.68 -15.92 16.23
N ILE A 441 -20.87 -15.59 15.21
CA ILE A 441 -19.84 -14.55 15.31
C ILE A 441 -20.40 -13.21 14.80
N ASP A 442 -20.34 -12.17 15.63
CA ASP A 442 -20.66 -10.80 15.18
C ASP A 442 -19.46 -10.17 14.45
N LEU A 443 -19.69 -9.76 13.20
CA LEU A 443 -18.73 -9.05 12.34
C LEU A 443 -19.21 -7.63 12.01
N SER A 444 -20.16 -7.11 12.79
CA SER A 444 -20.59 -5.72 12.71
C SER A 444 -19.41 -4.79 12.96
N GLN A 445 -19.35 -3.68 12.23
CA GLN A 445 -18.37 -2.60 12.49
C GLN A 445 -19.04 -1.41 13.17
N GLN A 446 -20.22 -1.59 13.79
CA GLN A 446 -20.97 -0.50 14.43
C GLN A 446 -20.20 0.12 15.60
N ASN A 447 -19.61 -0.71 16.45
CA ASN A 447 -18.77 -0.25 17.56
C ASN A 447 -17.54 0.52 17.06
N GLN A 448 -16.91 0.04 15.99
CA GLN A 448 -15.79 0.75 15.36
C GLN A 448 -16.23 2.08 14.79
N TYR A 449 -17.35 2.13 14.07
CA TYR A 449 -17.90 3.38 13.55
C TYR A 449 -18.24 4.38 14.66
N ASN A 450 -18.86 3.94 15.76
CA ASN A 450 -19.19 4.81 16.88
C ASN A 450 -17.92 5.40 17.53
N ASN A 451 -16.87 4.59 17.70
CA ASN A 451 -15.57 5.06 18.19
C ASN A 451 -14.92 6.04 17.19
N LEU A 452 -14.93 5.69 15.90
CA LEU A 452 -14.43 6.54 14.82
C LEU A 452 -15.19 7.87 14.75
N LYS A 453 -16.51 7.88 14.96
CA LYS A 453 -17.33 9.09 15.01
C LYS A 453 -16.82 10.07 16.06
N GLY A 454 -16.47 9.56 17.25
CA GLY A 454 -15.89 10.35 18.34
C GLY A 454 -14.48 10.87 18.04
N ARG A 455 -13.68 10.12 17.28
CA ARG A 455 -12.27 10.42 16.97
C ARG A 455 -12.03 10.92 15.54
N PHE A 456 -13.09 11.21 14.80
CA PHE A 456 -12.99 11.41 13.36
C PHE A 456 -12.13 12.64 13.00
N LEU A 457 -12.31 13.73 13.75
CA LEU A 457 -11.51 14.93 13.59
C LEU A 457 -10.01 14.65 13.84
N GLU A 458 -9.67 13.85 14.86
CA GLU A 458 -8.29 13.45 15.15
C GLU A 458 -7.68 12.69 13.96
N LEU A 459 -8.43 11.77 13.36
CA LEU A 459 -7.98 10.98 12.21
C LEU A 459 -7.77 11.84 10.96
N ILE A 460 -8.66 12.80 10.70
CA ILE A 460 -8.50 13.77 9.61
C ILE A 460 -7.22 14.57 9.82
N VAL A 461 -7.01 15.10 11.03
CA VAL A 461 -5.81 15.86 11.39
C VAL A 461 -4.56 14.99 11.21
N GLN A 462 -4.56 13.76 11.72
CA GLN A 462 -3.44 12.83 11.61
C GLN A 462 -3.09 12.52 10.15
N VAL A 463 -4.06 12.10 9.34
CA VAL A 463 -3.88 11.78 7.92
C VAL A 463 -3.41 13.01 7.14
N THR A 464 -3.92 14.19 7.46
CA THR A 464 -3.53 15.43 6.81
C THR A 464 -2.10 15.83 7.17
N MET A 465 -1.72 15.75 8.44
CA MET A 465 -0.36 16.04 8.90
C MET A 465 0.68 15.09 8.29
N MET A 466 0.36 13.81 8.13
CA MET A 466 1.23 12.86 7.40
C MET A 466 1.52 13.35 5.97
N LYS A 467 0.52 13.93 5.31
CA LYS A 467 0.69 14.42 3.94
C LYS A 467 1.53 15.70 3.85
N PHE A 468 1.81 16.42 4.93
CA PHE A 468 2.64 17.62 4.89
C PHE A 468 4.07 17.31 4.39
N ASN A 469 4.62 18.24 3.63
CA ASN A 469 5.92 18.14 2.97
C ASN A 469 6.52 19.53 2.68
N ASN A 470 6.54 20.42 3.67
CA ASN A 470 7.15 21.75 3.54
C ASN A 470 6.41 22.73 2.62
N GLU A 471 5.14 22.46 2.30
CA GLU A 471 4.30 23.39 1.54
C GLU A 471 3.97 24.66 2.34
N ILE A 472 3.71 25.74 1.62
CA ILE A 472 3.28 27.02 2.18
C ILE A 472 1.74 27.09 2.12
N LEU A 473 1.11 27.36 3.26
CA LEU A 473 -0.33 27.46 3.42
C LEU A 473 -0.73 28.86 3.91
N PRO A 474 -1.95 29.33 3.60
CA PRO A 474 -2.47 30.55 4.19
C PRO A 474 -2.46 30.48 5.72
N GLY A 475 -1.88 31.49 6.37
CA GLY A 475 -1.84 31.59 7.82
C GLY A 475 -3.24 31.63 8.45
N SER A 476 -4.24 32.11 7.69
CA SER A 476 -5.64 32.14 8.10
C SER A 476 -6.19 30.75 8.42
N PHE A 477 -5.67 29.69 7.82
CA PHE A 477 -6.04 28.31 8.17
C PHE A 477 -5.59 27.90 9.57
N PHE A 478 -4.66 28.63 10.18
CA PHE A 478 -4.08 28.40 11.50
C PHE A 478 -4.33 29.57 12.47
N GLY A 479 -5.27 30.47 12.12
CA GLY A 479 -5.64 31.62 12.94
C GLY A 479 -4.53 32.67 13.03
N LYS A 480 -3.66 32.74 12.01
CA LYS A 480 -2.58 33.72 11.88
C LYS A 480 -2.74 34.55 10.61
N THR A 481 -2.01 35.65 10.53
CA THR A 481 -1.86 36.43 9.29
C THR A 481 -0.68 35.89 8.47
N GLY A 482 -0.64 36.22 7.17
CA GLY A 482 0.47 35.83 6.30
C GLY A 482 0.42 34.37 5.86
N GLU A 483 1.58 33.72 5.81
CA GLU A 483 1.77 32.36 5.29
C GLU A 483 2.51 31.48 6.31
N ILE A 484 2.17 30.20 6.36
CA ILE A 484 2.80 29.21 7.25
C ILE A 484 3.35 28.07 6.41
N LYS A 485 4.62 27.75 6.63
CA LYS A 485 5.26 26.58 6.06
C LYS A 485 5.01 25.37 6.96
N VAL A 486 4.22 24.40 6.48
CA VAL A 486 3.93 23.18 7.25
C VAL A 486 5.11 22.20 7.20
N PRO A 487 5.51 21.57 8.30
CA PRO A 487 6.69 20.71 8.34
C PRO A 487 6.48 19.35 7.67
N LEU A 488 7.58 18.66 7.35
CA LEU A 488 7.56 17.21 7.08
C LEU A 488 7.68 16.43 8.39
N PHE A 489 6.85 15.42 8.57
CA PHE A 489 6.84 14.58 9.77
C PHE A 489 7.43 13.19 9.53
N SER A 490 8.10 12.65 10.55
CA SER A 490 8.58 11.26 10.57
C SER A 490 7.58 10.28 11.17
N ASN A 491 6.66 10.79 11.99
CA ASN A 491 5.63 10.01 12.67
C ASN A 491 4.51 10.97 13.10
N VAL A 492 3.27 10.53 12.98
CA VAL A 492 2.08 11.24 13.44
C VAL A 492 1.14 10.20 14.07
N ASP A 493 0.92 10.28 15.37
CA ASP A 493 0.08 9.32 16.11
C ASP A 493 -0.46 9.94 17.41
N THR A 494 -1.41 9.26 18.04
CA THR A 494 -1.81 9.59 19.42
C THR A 494 -0.66 9.25 20.37
N LYS A 495 -0.38 10.12 21.34
CA LYS A 495 0.69 9.90 22.32
C LYS A 495 0.22 10.17 23.75
N TYR A 496 0.59 9.29 24.67
CA TYR A 496 0.55 9.58 26.09
C TYR A 496 1.88 10.18 26.54
N ALA A 497 1.85 11.34 27.18
CA ALA A 497 3.03 12.05 27.69
C ALA A 497 3.03 12.05 29.22
N LYS A 498 4.17 11.69 29.82
CA LYS A 498 4.37 11.69 31.28
C LYS A 498 5.83 11.92 31.63
N GLY A 499 6.11 13.06 32.26
CA GLY A 499 7.37 13.28 32.98
C GLY A 499 7.28 12.82 34.43
N TYR A 500 8.43 12.68 35.11
CA TYR A 500 8.50 12.28 36.52
C TYR A 500 7.67 13.17 37.45
N LYS A 501 7.56 14.46 37.12
CA LYS A 501 6.87 15.48 37.92
C LYS A 501 5.54 15.95 37.33
N THR A 502 5.03 15.29 36.28
CA THR A 502 3.78 15.70 35.63
C THR A 502 2.72 14.61 35.74
N ASN A 503 1.46 15.00 35.61
CA ASN A 503 0.40 14.04 35.37
C ASN A 503 0.59 13.36 34.00
N LEU A 504 -0.10 12.24 33.80
CA LEU A 504 -0.20 11.57 32.51
C LEU A 504 -1.22 12.34 31.65
N TYR A 505 -0.81 12.79 30.46
CA TYR A 505 -1.68 13.46 29.51
C TYR A 505 -1.79 12.66 28.22
N GLN A 506 -3.00 12.52 27.70
CA GLN A 506 -3.22 12.04 26.34
C GLN A 506 -3.20 13.25 25.39
N ILE A 507 -2.37 13.16 24.36
CA ILE A 507 -2.28 14.09 23.24
C ILE A 507 -2.98 13.44 22.06
N ASP A 508 -4.04 14.08 21.56
CA ASP A 508 -4.90 13.53 20.49
C ASP A 508 -4.07 13.21 19.23
N VAL A 509 -3.25 14.16 18.78
CA VAL A 509 -2.29 13.98 17.69
C VAL A 509 -0.94 14.57 18.07
N CYS A 510 0.12 13.75 18.00
CA CYS A 510 1.49 14.13 18.26
C CYS A 510 2.34 13.78 17.02
N ALA A 511 2.93 14.80 16.42
CA ALA A 511 3.72 14.69 15.20
C ALA A 511 5.18 15.04 15.47
N ARG A 512 6.13 14.19 15.07
CA ARG A 512 7.57 14.41 15.25
C ARG A 512 8.21 14.87 13.96
N HIS A 513 8.86 16.04 13.99
CA HIS A 513 9.52 16.62 12.81
C HIS A 513 10.55 15.66 12.22
N TYR A 514 10.65 15.63 10.89
CA TYR A 514 11.51 14.66 10.19
C TYR A 514 13.00 14.98 10.34
N TYR A 515 13.40 16.24 10.14
CA TYR A 515 14.81 16.67 10.20
C TYR A 515 15.27 17.09 11.60
N GLU A 516 14.32 17.39 12.49
CA GLU A 516 14.60 17.97 13.81
C GLU A 516 13.96 17.05 14.85
N TYR A 517 14.60 15.92 15.14
CA TYR A 517 13.99 14.80 15.88
C TYR A 517 13.42 15.13 17.27
N TYR A 518 13.82 16.24 17.86
CA TYR A 518 13.32 16.72 19.15
C TYR A 518 12.22 17.78 19.02
N ASN A 519 11.83 18.14 17.79
CA ASN A 519 10.77 19.11 17.55
C ASN A 519 9.45 18.41 17.25
N PHE A 520 8.39 18.86 17.91
CA PHE A 520 7.07 18.24 17.86
C PHE A 520 6.00 19.26 17.51
N TRP A 521 4.97 18.81 16.80
CA TRP A 521 3.69 19.51 16.67
C TRP A 521 2.64 18.66 17.40
N ILE A 522 2.00 19.22 18.41
CA ILE A 522 0.95 18.53 19.18
C ILE A 522 -0.40 19.20 18.95
N CYS A 523 -1.46 18.39 18.91
CA CYS A 523 -2.80 18.83 18.63
C CYS A 523 -3.79 18.39 19.72
N GLU A 524 -4.72 19.29 20.06
CA GLU A 524 -5.96 18.95 20.76
C GLU A 524 -7.13 19.21 19.80
N CYS A 525 -8.01 18.21 19.66
CA CYS A 525 -9.15 18.23 18.77
C CYS A 525 -10.46 18.37 19.59
N LYS A 526 -11.36 19.24 19.14
CA LYS A 526 -12.74 19.29 19.63
C LYS A 526 -13.73 19.23 18.49
N TYR A 527 -14.43 18.11 18.47
CA TYR A 527 -15.42 17.82 17.44
C TYR A 527 -16.84 18.03 17.97
N THR A 528 -17.20 19.29 18.18
CA THR A 528 -18.50 19.72 18.69
C THR A 528 -18.97 20.98 17.97
N LYS A 529 -20.23 21.39 18.19
CA LYS A 529 -20.72 22.71 17.77
C LYS A 529 -20.36 23.81 18.78
N THR A 530 -19.99 23.43 20.00
CA THR A 530 -19.62 24.37 21.06
C THR A 530 -18.23 24.93 20.82
N LYS A 531 -18.07 26.23 21.12
CA LYS A 531 -16.77 26.90 21.04
C LYS A 531 -15.81 26.30 22.06
N MET A 532 -14.57 26.08 21.64
CA MET A 532 -13.48 25.65 22.52
C MET A 532 -13.08 26.81 23.44
N GLY A 533 -13.07 26.56 24.76
CA GLY A 533 -12.68 27.54 25.77
C GLY A 533 -11.25 27.34 26.31
N ILE A 534 -10.81 28.26 27.17
CA ILE A 534 -9.41 28.38 27.62
C ILE A 534 -8.87 27.12 28.31
N LYS A 535 -9.71 26.36 29.00
CA LYS A 535 -9.32 25.10 29.67
C LYS A 535 -8.66 24.09 28.73
N GLN A 536 -9.05 24.07 27.45
CA GLN A 536 -8.41 23.16 26.48
C GLN A 536 -7.03 23.64 26.05
N VAL A 537 -6.82 24.96 26.02
CA VAL A 537 -5.50 25.56 25.81
C VAL A 537 -4.59 25.18 26.97
N GLU A 538 -5.06 25.36 28.21
CA GLU A 538 -4.31 25.00 29.42
C GLU A 538 -3.96 23.51 29.46
N LYS A 539 -4.91 22.63 29.10
CA LYS A 539 -4.69 21.18 29.00
C LYS A 539 -3.57 20.87 27.99
N LEU A 540 -3.61 21.47 26.80
CA LEU A 540 -2.60 21.25 25.77
C LEU A 540 -1.22 21.77 26.20
N GLU A 541 -1.16 22.93 26.86
CA GLU A 541 0.09 23.46 27.43
C GLU A 541 0.67 22.55 28.52
N GLN A 542 -0.18 21.97 29.37
CA GLN A 542 0.26 20.98 30.37
C GLN A 542 0.79 19.70 29.71
N ALA A 543 0.13 19.23 28.64
CA ALA A 543 0.60 18.10 27.86
C ALA A 543 1.95 18.40 27.16
N ALA A 544 2.14 19.63 26.65
CA ALA A 544 3.42 20.09 26.11
C ALA A 544 4.52 20.07 27.18
N LYS A 545 4.22 20.55 28.39
CA LYS A 545 5.17 20.50 29.53
C LYS A 545 5.53 19.05 29.89
N ALA A 546 4.54 18.15 29.95
CA ALA A 546 4.77 16.73 30.21
C ALA A 546 5.65 16.09 29.12
N LEU A 547 5.43 16.42 27.85
CA LEU A 547 6.23 15.90 26.74
C LEU A 547 7.68 16.43 26.76
N LYS A 548 7.89 17.70 27.14
CA LYS A 548 9.24 18.26 27.35
C LYS A 548 9.95 17.55 28.50
N GLN A 549 9.27 17.41 29.65
CA GLN A 549 9.84 16.75 30.82
C GLN A 549 10.19 15.28 30.53
N GLU A 550 9.33 14.53 29.83
CA GLU A 550 9.61 13.16 29.40
C GLU A 550 10.89 13.07 28.55
N ALA A 551 11.15 14.06 27.70
CA ALA A 551 12.36 14.12 26.89
C ALA A 551 13.60 14.43 27.76
N GLU A 552 13.50 15.41 28.66
CA GLU A 552 14.56 15.78 29.60
C GLU A 552 14.93 14.63 30.54
N ASP A 553 13.92 13.94 31.08
CA ASP A 553 14.06 12.77 31.95
C ASP A 553 14.79 11.61 31.24
N ALA A 554 14.64 11.52 29.92
CA ALA A 554 15.34 10.56 29.06
C ALA A 554 16.72 11.06 28.58
N GLY A 555 17.21 12.19 29.09
CA GLY A 555 18.50 12.77 28.73
C GLY A 555 18.56 13.34 27.31
N ARG A 556 17.41 13.73 26.73
CA ARG A 556 17.30 14.24 25.36
C ARG A 556 17.35 15.77 25.34
N ALA A 557 17.71 16.34 24.18
CA ALA A 557 17.78 17.79 23.99
C ALA A 557 16.41 18.48 24.16
N ALA A 558 16.43 19.77 24.48
CA ALA A 558 15.23 20.57 24.69
C ALA A 558 14.32 20.55 23.45
N SER A 559 13.10 20.05 23.63
CA SER A 559 12.13 19.89 22.55
C SER A 559 11.42 21.20 22.23
N LYS A 560 11.50 21.70 20.99
CA LYS A 560 10.60 22.77 20.52
C LYS A 560 9.23 22.14 20.24
N ILE A 561 8.19 22.69 20.87
CA ILE A 561 6.83 22.21 20.68
C ILE A 561 6.01 23.33 20.05
N GLN A 562 5.47 23.07 18.87
CA GLN A 562 4.36 23.84 18.32
C GLN A 562 3.07 23.20 18.83
N MET A 563 2.11 24.01 19.25
CA MET A 563 0.79 23.57 19.66
C MET A 563 -0.24 23.95 18.60
N TRP A 564 -1.26 23.11 18.44
CA TRP A 564 -2.35 23.31 17.50
C TRP A 564 -3.68 22.94 18.14
N LEU A 565 -4.63 23.86 18.12
CA LEU A 565 -5.99 23.62 18.57
C LEU A 565 -6.89 23.53 17.35
N VAL A 566 -7.65 22.45 17.23
CA VAL A 566 -8.58 22.24 16.10
C VAL A 566 -9.98 22.10 16.65
N SER A 567 -10.90 22.97 16.22
CA SER A 567 -12.28 22.99 16.73
C SER A 567 -13.30 23.18 15.62
N THR A 568 -14.22 22.24 15.46
CA THR A 568 -15.34 22.40 14.51
C THR A 568 -16.38 23.42 14.98
N GLY A 569 -16.45 23.69 16.29
CA GLY A 569 -17.34 24.69 16.88
C GLY A 569 -16.71 26.09 16.97
N GLY A 570 -15.46 26.24 16.51
CA GLY A 570 -14.67 27.46 16.66
C GLY A 570 -14.15 27.66 18.09
N PHE A 571 -13.78 28.89 18.41
CA PHE A 571 -13.10 29.28 19.66
C PHE A 571 -13.83 30.42 20.35
N THR A 572 -13.72 30.50 21.68
CA THR A 572 -14.17 31.68 22.43
C THR A 572 -13.25 32.88 22.13
N GLN A 573 -13.75 34.11 22.34
CA GLN A 573 -12.94 35.31 22.12
C GLN A 573 -11.69 35.31 23.01
N GLU A 574 -11.83 34.87 24.26
CA GLU A 574 -10.71 34.69 25.19
C GLU A 574 -9.58 33.81 24.62
N VAL A 575 -9.92 32.69 23.97
CA VAL A 575 -8.92 31.82 23.33
C VAL A 575 -8.26 32.51 22.14
N LEU A 576 -9.04 33.23 21.32
CA LEU A 576 -8.50 33.95 20.17
C LEU A 576 -7.54 35.06 20.61
N ASP A 577 -7.91 35.85 21.61
CA ASP A 577 -7.08 36.93 22.15
C ASP A 577 -5.78 36.37 22.77
N TYR A 578 -5.89 35.27 23.53
CA TYR A 578 -4.75 34.61 24.15
C TYR A 578 -3.76 34.03 23.11
N THR A 579 -4.29 33.36 22.08
CA THR A 579 -3.46 32.68 21.06
C THR A 579 -2.94 33.63 19.98
N ALA A 580 -3.59 34.77 19.74
CA ALA A 580 -3.13 35.78 18.78
C ALA A 580 -1.71 36.28 19.11
N GLN A 581 -1.40 36.44 20.40
CA GLN A 581 -0.12 36.94 20.90
C GLN A 581 0.98 35.86 21.00
N ARG A 582 0.67 34.59 20.69
CA ARG A 582 1.55 33.43 20.89
C ARG A 582 1.97 32.82 19.56
N GLU A 583 3.26 32.83 19.23
CA GLU A 583 3.77 32.21 18.00
C GLU A 583 3.77 30.68 18.07
N ASP A 584 3.87 30.11 19.26
CA ASP A 584 3.93 28.67 19.52
C ASP A 584 2.55 28.00 19.55
N ILE A 585 1.45 28.74 19.34
CA ILE A 585 0.08 28.21 19.30
C ILE A 585 -0.62 28.61 18.01
N TYR A 586 -1.16 27.60 17.31
CA TYR A 586 -2.03 27.75 16.16
C TYR A 586 -3.47 27.33 16.49
N VAL A 587 -4.44 27.90 15.78
CA VAL A 587 -5.86 27.57 15.93
C VAL A 587 -6.50 27.36 14.56
N SER A 588 -7.17 26.22 14.34
CA SER A 588 -7.94 25.98 13.12
C SER A 588 -9.40 25.79 13.49
N ASP A 589 -10.25 26.71 13.03
CA ASP A 589 -11.69 26.54 13.09
C ASP A 589 -12.16 25.60 11.98
N TYR A 590 -13.48 25.47 11.82
CA TYR A 590 -14.06 24.56 10.83
C TYR A 590 -13.66 24.88 9.39
N GLU A 591 -13.59 26.15 8.99
CA GLU A 591 -13.16 26.51 7.64
C GLU A 591 -11.65 26.34 7.47
N GLY A 592 -10.86 26.67 8.51
CA GLY A 592 -9.41 26.46 8.52
C GLY A 592 -9.03 24.98 8.31
N ILE A 593 -9.58 24.07 9.11
CA ILE A 593 -9.27 22.64 8.99
C ILE A 593 -9.76 22.04 7.67
N ASN A 594 -10.93 22.47 7.15
CA ASN A 594 -11.39 22.05 5.82
C ASN A 594 -10.50 22.60 4.70
N GLY A 595 -9.98 23.82 4.84
CA GLY A 595 -9.03 24.42 3.90
C GLY A 595 -7.73 23.61 3.82
N ILE A 596 -7.17 23.22 4.97
CA ILE A 596 -6.00 22.35 5.04
C ILE A 596 -6.32 20.97 4.44
N PHE A 597 -7.41 20.33 4.87
CA PHE A 597 -7.81 19.01 4.38
C PHE A 597 -7.94 18.96 2.85
N ARG A 598 -8.57 19.98 2.24
CA ARG A 598 -8.68 20.09 0.78
C ARG A 598 -7.34 20.22 0.07
N LYS A 599 -6.41 20.99 0.64
CA LYS A 599 -5.08 21.17 0.06
C LYS A 599 -4.32 19.84 -0.06
N PHE A 600 -4.61 18.88 0.80
CA PHE A 600 -3.97 17.55 0.84
C PHE A 600 -4.89 16.42 0.33
N GLY A 601 -5.78 16.74 -0.62
CA GLY A 601 -6.56 15.76 -1.38
C GLY A 601 -7.92 15.41 -0.79
N GLY A 602 -8.35 16.06 0.30
CA GLY A 602 -9.72 15.96 0.78
C GLY A 602 -10.70 16.59 -0.22
N ASN A 603 -11.71 15.84 -0.66
CA ASN A 603 -12.70 16.30 -1.65
C ASN A 603 -14.11 16.49 -1.06
N TYR A 604 -14.26 16.35 0.26
CA TYR A 604 -15.51 16.58 0.97
C TYR A 604 -15.31 17.54 2.15
N ARG A 605 -16.42 18.14 2.62
CA ARG A 605 -16.43 18.87 3.89
C ARG A 605 -16.52 17.87 5.04
N ILE A 606 -15.61 18.00 6.02
CA ILE A 606 -15.60 17.19 7.25
C ILE A 606 -17.03 17.22 7.82
N PRO A 607 -17.75 16.08 7.91
CA PRO A 607 -19.11 16.08 8.46
C PRO A 607 -19.16 16.75 9.84
N LEU A 608 -20.33 17.26 10.22
CA LEU A 608 -20.62 17.68 11.59
C LEU A 608 -21.67 16.72 12.12
N PHE A 609 -21.24 15.69 12.84
CA PHE A 609 -22.20 14.74 13.39
C PHE A 609 -23.14 15.45 14.36
N VAL A 610 -24.43 15.40 14.08
CA VAL A 610 -25.45 15.80 15.05
C VAL A 610 -25.58 14.63 16.03
N ASN A 611 -25.41 14.88 17.33
CA ASN A 611 -25.90 13.93 18.33
C ASN A 611 -27.42 13.90 18.17
N GLN A 612 -27.96 12.81 17.64
CA GLN A 612 -29.40 12.59 17.62
C GLN A 612 -29.95 12.16 18.98
N ASP A 613 -29.08 11.97 19.99
CA ASP A 613 -29.51 11.62 21.34
C ASP A 613 -29.33 12.83 22.27
N GLY A 614 -30.45 13.52 22.48
CA GLY A 614 -30.64 14.42 23.61
C GLY A 614 -30.81 13.64 24.90
N GLN A 615 -29.79 12.88 25.31
CA GLN A 615 -29.63 12.43 26.68
C GLN A 615 -28.30 12.95 27.20
N ASP A 616 -28.40 13.95 28.07
CA ASP A 616 -27.35 14.36 28.97
C ASP A 616 -26.87 13.14 29.77
N ASP A 617 -25.73 12.55 29.40
CA ASP A 617 -24.98 11.70 30.31
C ASP A 617 -24.34 12.60 31.38
N LYS A 618 -25.12 12.85 32.43
CA LYS A 618 -24.59 13.17 33.76
C LYS A 618 -24.08 11.87 34.37
N GLY A 619 -22.75 11.72 34.42
CA GLY A 619 -22.05 10.68 35.17
C GLY A 619 -20.58 11.03 35.31
#